data_AF-W8T5R7-F1
#
_entry.id   AF-W8T5R7-F1
#
_cell.length_a   1.000
_cell.length_b   1.000
_cell.length_c   1.000
_cell.angle_alpha   90.00
_cell.angle_beta   90.00
_cell.angle_gamma   90.00
#
_symmetry.space_group_name_H-M   'P 1'
#
loop_
_entity.id
_entity.type
_entity.pdbx_description
1 polymer ?
#
loop_
_entity_poly.entity_id
_entity_poly.type
_entity_poly.pdbx_seq_one_letter_code
_entity_poly.pdbx_strand_id
1 'polypeptide(L)'
;MNKEEQYLLFALSAPMEILNQGCKPAHDSPKMYTGIKEFELSSSWGINNRDDLIQTIYQMTDDGHANDLAGLYLTWHRSSPEEWKALIAGGSERGLIYTQFVAQTAMCCGEGGIKAWDYVRMGFLSRVGVLNKWLTEEESLWLQSRVYVRAHHYYHSWMHYFSAYSLGRLYWQSSQCEDNTSLREALTLYKYDSAGSRMFEELAAGSDRFYATLPWQPLTVQSECPVTLKDVSDL
;
A
#
# COMPACT_ATOMS: atom_id res chain seq x y z
N MET A 1 11.36 10.05 17.54
CA MET A 1 11.11 10.40 16.13
C MET A 1 10.87 11.90 16.03
N ASN A 2 11.51 12.58 15.10
CA ASN A 2 11.29 14.02 14.89
C ASN A 2 10.06 14.27 13.98
N LYS A 3 9.67 15.53 13.82
CA LYS A 3 8.47 15.90 13.05
C LYS A 3 8.61 15.62 11.54
N GLU A 4 9.81 15.73 10.98
CA GLU A 4 10.07 15.44 9.57
C GLU A 4 9.90 13.94 9.27
N GLU A 5 10.40 13.07 10.14
CA GLU A 5 10.21 11.61 10.04
C GLU A 5 8.74 11.23 10.20
N GLN A 6 7.99 11.90 11.08
CA GLN A 6 6.54 11.68 11.20
C GLN A 6 5.82 11.98 9.88
N TYR A 7 6.22 13.03 9.16
CA TYR A 7 5.63 13.33 7.85
C TYR A 7 5.92 12.24 6.81
N LEU A 8 7.10 11.61 6.86
CA LEU A 8 7.40 10.44 6.03
C LEU A 8 6.45 9.28 6.34
N LEU A 9 6.15 9.06 7.62
CA LEU A 9 5.21 8.02 8.03
C LEU A 9 3.79 8.31 7.54
N PHE A 10 3.31 9.54 7.72
CA PHE A 10 1.95 9.92 7.30
C PHE A 10 1.78 9.87 5.78
N ALA A 11 2.85 10.11 5.03
CA ALA A 11 2.87 10.00 3.58
C ALA A 11 2.60 8.57 3.06
N LEU A 12 2.84 7.52 3.86
CA LEU A 12 2.51 6.15 3.48
C LEU A 12 1.04 5.99 3.10
N SER A 13 0.13 6.75 3.72
CA SER A 13 -1.31 6.65 3.50
C SER A 13 -1.88 7.71 2.56
N ALA A 14 -1.04 8.50 1.88
CA ALA A 14 -1.46 9.59 1.00
C ALA A 14 -2.55 9.21 -0.02
N PRO A 15 -2.55 8.01 -0.64
CA PRO A 15 -3.63 7.66 -1.56
C PRO A 15 -5.02 7.60 -0.90
N MET A 16 -5.09 7.26 0.39
CA MET A 16 -6.34 7.20 1.14
C MET A 16 -6.87 8.59 1.53
N GLU A 17 -6.01 9.61 1.48
CA GLU A 17 -6.42 11.01 1.64
C GLU A 17 -7.18 11.49 0.40
N ILE A 18 -6.67 11.15 -0.79
CA ILE A 18 -7.30 11.45 -2.08
C ILE A 18 -8.64 10.72 -2.20
N LEU A 19 -8.69 9.44 -1.76
CA LEU A 19 -9.91 8.65 -1.82
C LEU A 19 -11.06 9.32 -1.03
N ASN A 20 -10.75 9.82 0.17
CA ASN A 20 -11.72 10.35 1.13
C ASN A 20 -11.60 11.87 1.34
N GLN A 21 -11.36 12.65 0.27
CA GLN A 21 -11.22 14.11 0.33
C GLN A 21 -12.35 14.83 1.10
N GLY A 22 -13.58 14.31 1.03
CA GLY A 22 -14.74 14.86 1.76
C GLY A 22 -14.58 14.86 3.29
N CYS A 23 -13.67 14.04 3.84
CA CYS A 23 -13.40 13.96 5.27
C CYS A 23 -12.38 15.02 5.76
N LYS A 24 -11.86 15.88 4.88
CA LYS A 24 -10.79 16.86 5.17
C LYS A 24 -9.51 16.17 5.67
N PRO A 25 -8.78 15.45 4.80
CA PRO A 25 -7.51 14.82 5.15
C PRO A 25 -6.48 15.83 5.65
N ALA A 26 -5.55 15.37 6.49
CA ALA A 26 -4.48 16.21 7.04
C ALA A 26 -3.12 15.54 6.84
N HIS A 27 -2.21 16.15 6.09
CA HIS A 27 -0.92 15.55 5.78
C HIS A 27 0.07 15.54 6.96
N ASP A 28 -0.16 16.40 7.96
CA ASP A 28 0.77 16.73 9.05
C ASP A 28 0.29 16.26 10.43
N SER A 29 -0.73 15.38 10.45
CA SER A 29 -1.42 14.95 11.65
C SER A 29 -1.41 13.43 11.81
N PRO A 30 -1.25 12.90 13.04
CA PRO A 30 -1.40 11.48 13.30
C PRO A 30 -2.84 10.98 13.07
N LYS A 31 -3.82 11.88 13.15
CA LYS A 31 -5.20 11.59 12.75
C LYS A 31 -5.35 11.82 11.26
N MET A 32 -5.90 10.81 10.58
CA MET A 32 -6.10 10.83 9.12
C MET A 32 -6.94 12.02 8.64
N TYR A 33 -8.00 12.36 9.39
CA TYR A 33 -9.01 13.34 8.99
C TYR A 33 -9.30 14.33 10.11
N THR A 34 -9.62 15.58 9.73
CA THR A 34 -9.99 16.67 10.66
C THR A 34 -11.47 17.07 10.55
N GLY A 35 -12.15 16.67 9.46
CA GLY A 35 -13.55 17.02 9.21
C GLY A 35 -14.55 16.14 9.94
N ILE A 36 -14.09 15.06 10.57
CA ILE A 36 -14.92 14.05 11.26
C ILE A 36 -14.29 13.69 12.60
N LYS A 37 -15.11 13.15 13.52
CA LYS A 37 -14.63 12.71 14.84
C LYS A 37 -14.17 11.25 14.86
N GLU A 38 -14.73 10.44 13.97
CA GLU A 38 -14.51 8.99 13.87
C GLU A 38 -14.75 8.58 12.42
N PHE A 39 -14.06 7.54 11.96
CA PHE A 39 -14.22 6.94 10.64
C PHE A 39 -14.79 5.52 10.78
N GLU A 40 -15.90 5.25 10.11
CA GLU A 40 -16.60 3.96 10.14
C GLU A 40 -15.81 2.91 9.34
N LEU A 41 -15.44 1.79 9.96
CA LEU A 41 -14.65 0.72 9.32
C LEU A 41 -15.40 -0.62 9.21
N SER A 42 -16.51 -0.82 9.93
CA SER A 42 -17.25 -2.09 9.98
C SER A 42 -17.77 -2.48 8.60
N SER A 43 -18.41 -1.56 7.87
CA SER A 43 -19.05 -1.89 6.59
C SER A 43 -18.09 -2.30 5.49
N SER A 44 -16.93 -1.65 5.43
CA SER A 44 -15.98 -1.79 4.32
C SER A 44 -14.77 -2.66 4.66
N TRP A 45 -14.43 -2.77 5.95
CA TRP A 45 -13.25 -3.50 6.43
C TRP A 45 -13.60 -4.63 7.41
N GLY A 46 -14.82 -4.68 7.94
CA GLY A 46 -15.19 -5.63 9.00
C GLY A 46 -14.51 -5.35 10.34
N ILE A 47 -13.91 -4.16 10.53
CA ILE A 47 -13.17 -3.79 11.74
C ILE A 47 -14.10 -3.04 12.68
N ASN A 48 -14.35 -3.60 13.88
CA ASN A 48 -15.30 -3.04 14.84
C ASN A 48 -14.63 -2.50 16.10
N ASN A 49 -13.37 -2.83 16.33
CA ASN A 49 -12.67 -2.49 17.56
C ASN A 49 -11.14 -2.43 17.35
N ARG A 50 -10.44 -2.13 18.45
CA ARG A 50 -8.98 -2.02 18.52
C ARG A 50 -8.25 -3.30 18.07
N ASP A 51 -8.71 -4.46 18.52
CA ASP A 51 -8.03 -5.73 18.30
C ASP A 51 -8.21 -6.17 16.84
N ASP A 52 -9.41 -6.01 16.28
CA ASP A 52 -9.68 -6.20 14.85
C ASP A 52 -8.74 -5.35 13.98
N LEU A 53 -8.49 -4.10 14.41
CA LEU A 53 -7.63 -3.16 13.70
C LEU A 53 -6.16 -3.59 13.73
N ILE A 54 -5.62 -3.94 14.90
CA ILE A 54 -4.24 -4.45 15.01
C ILE A 54 -4.11 -5.72 14.18
N GLN A 55 -5.04 -6.66 14.33
CA GLN A 55 -4.98 -7.95 13.65
C GLN A 55 -4.99 -7.78 12.14
N THR A 56 -5.83 -6.87 11.63
CA THR A 56 -5.90 -6.56 10.20
C THR A 56 -4.60 -5.93 9.69
N ILE A 57 -4.00 -5.00 10.45
CA ILE A 57 -2.69 -4.43 10.12
C ILE A 57 -1.62 -5.54 10.09
N TYR A 58 -1.57 -6.40 11.12
CA TYR A 58 -0.60 -7.48 11.23
C TYR A 58 -0.71 -8.46 10.05
N GLN A 59 -1.92 -8.92 9.72
CA GLN A 59 -2.16 -9.85 8.61
C GLN A 59 -1.73 -9.28 7.24
N MET A 60 -1.93 -7.99 6.99
CA MET A 60 -1.50 -7.35 5.73
C MET A 60 0.02 -7.32 5.54
N THR A 61 0.80 -7.56 6.59
CA THR A 61 2.27 -7.52 6.53
C THR A 61 2.83 -8.57 5.58
N ASP A 62 2.37 -9.83 5.72
CA ASP A 62 2.89 -10.98 4.97
C ASP A 62 1.79 -11.77 4.24
N ASP A 63 0.52 -11.68 4.66
CA ASP A 63 -0.64 -12.35 4.06
C ASP A 63 -1.61 -11.36 3.36
N GLY A 64 -1.07 -10.22 2.92
CA GLY A 64 -1.81 -9.21 2.16
C GLY A 64 -2.18 -9.63 0.74
N HIS A 65 -3.01 -8.83 0.08
CA HIS A 65 -3.49 -9.11 -1.28
C HIS A 65 -2.35 -9.06 -2.33
N ALA A 66 -1.26 -8.37 -2.01
CA ALA A 66 -0.08 -8.32 -2.87
C ALA A 66 0.72 -9.64 -2.89
N ASN A 67 0.47 -10.57 -1.97
CA ASN A 67 1.28 -11.77 -1.82
C ASN A 67 1.17 -12.70 -3.05
N ASP A 68 0.01 -12.74 -3.69
CA ASP A 68 -0.26 -13.57 -4.88
C ASP A 68 0.75 -13.35 -6.01
N LEU A 69 1.20 -12.10 -6.20
CA LEU A 69 2.15 -11.73 -7.25
C LEU A 69 3.58 -11.54 -6.75
N ALA A 70 3.81 -11.57 -5.43
CA ALA A 70 5.12 -11.27 -4.84
C ALA A 70 6.22 -12.20 -5.37
N GLY A 71 5.93 -13.50 -5.47
CA GLY A 71 6.86 -14.49 -6.03
C GLY A 71 7.17 -14.24 -7.51
N LEU A 72 6.19 -13.78 -8.30
CA LEU A 72 6.38 -13.47 -9.71
C LEU A 72 7.24 -12.22 -9.92
N TYR A 73 7.00 -11.14 -9.16
CA TYR A 73 7.86 -9.94 -9.21
C TYR A 73 9.30 -10.27 -8.82
N LEU A 74 9.50 -10.99 -7.72
CA LEU A 74 10.83 -11.39 -7.27
C LEU A 74 11.56 -12.23 -8.33
N THR A 75 10.85 -13.18 -8.93
CA THR A 75 11.40 -14.05 -9.98
C THR A 75 11.77 -13.23 -11.21
N TRP A 76 10.89 -12.32 -11.66
CA TRP A 76 11.15 -11.48 -12.83
C TRP A 76 12.45 -10.67 -12.70
N HIS A 77 12.72 -10.07 -11.54
CA HIS A 77 13.95 -9.29 -11.30
C HIS A 77 15.21 -10.15 -11.19
N ARG A 78 15.07 -11.46 -10.94
CA ARG A 78 16.18 -12.41 -10.74
C ARG A 78 16.41 -13.36 -11.90
N SER A 79 15.55 -13.34 -12.92
CA SER A 79 15.62 -14.22 -14.08
C SER A 79 16.14 -13.47 -15.31
N SER A 80 16.92 -14.18 -16.13
CA SER A 80 17.15 -13.77 -17.52
C SER A 80 15.86 -13.84 -18.34
N PRO A 81 15.78 -13.14 -19.49
CA PRO A 81 14.62 -13.22 -20.38
C PRO A 81 14.26 -14.66 -20.82
N GLU A 82 15.26 -15.51 -21.01
CA GLU A 82 15.09 -16.92 -21.39
C GLU A 82 14.50 -17.75 -20.24
N GLU A 83 15.02 -17.57 -19.02
CA GLU A 83 14.51 -18.23 -17.81
C GLU A 83 13.07 -17.82 -17.53
N TRP A 84 12.75 -16.52 -17.66
CA TRP A 84 11.38 -16.02 -17.50
C TRP A 84 10.43 -16.64 -18.53
N LYS A 85 10.83 -16.69 -19.81
CA LYS A 85 10.03 -17.33 -20.88
C LYS A 85 9.80 -18.82 -20.60
N ALA A 86 10.81 -19.52 -20.12
CA ALA A 86 10.70 -20.95 -19.77
C ALA A 86 9.77 -21.16 -18.57
N LEU A 87 9.83 -20.30 -17.56
CA LEU A 87 9.01 -20.38 -16.36
C LEU A 87 7.51 -20.21 -16.64
N ILE A 88 7.17 -19.34 -17.58
CA ILE A 88 5.76 -19.10 -17.96
C ILE A 88 5.26 -20.09 -19.02
N ALA A 89 6.14 -20.89 -19.62
CA ALA A 89 5.77 -21.89 -20.61
C ALA A 89 4.95 -23.02 -19.94
N GLY A 90 3.67 -23.13 -20.31
CA GLY A 90 2.75 -24.13 -19.75
C GLY A 90 1.91 -23.65 -18.55
N GLY A 91 1.95 -22.34 -18.23
CA GLY A 91 1.04 -21.75 -17.25
C GLY A 91 -0.43 -21.81 -17.68
N SER A 92 -1.34 -21.73 -16.70
CA SER A 92 -2.77 -21.54 -16.99
C SER A 92 -3.01 -20.21 -17.70
N GLU A 93 -4.12 -20.07 -18.44
CA GLU A 93 -4.44 -18.81 -19.11
C GLU A 93 -4.44 -17.62 -18.14
N ARG A 94 -5.02 -17.80 -16.94
CA ARG A 94 -5.03 -16.77 -15.88
C ARG A 94 -3.62 -16.48 -15.37
N GLY A 95 -2.80 -17.51 -15.18
CA GLY A 95 -1.39 -17.35 -14.80
C GLY A 95 -0.60 -16.56 -15.85
N LEU A 96 -0.82 -16.83 -17.13
CA LEU A 96 -0.20 -16.09 -18.23
C LEU A 96 -0.59 -14.60 -18.21
N ILE A 97 -1.86 -14.28 -17.95
CA ILE A 97 -2.31 -12.89 -17.80
C ILE A 97 -1.55 -12.18 -16.67
N TYR A 98 -1.42 -12.81 -15.50
CA TYR A 98 -0.67 -12.24 -14.38
C TYR A 98 0.82 -12.10 -14.67
N THR A 99 1.45 -13.09 -15.31
CA THR A 99 2.87 -12.98 -15.68
C THR A 99 3.12 -11.87 -16.70
N GLN A 100 2.18 -11.64 -17.63
CA GLN A 100 2.25 -10.51 -18.56
C GLN A 100 2.13 -9.17 -17.83
N PHE A 101 1.17 -9.06 -16.90
CA PHE A 101 1.01 -7.88 -16.06
C PHE A 101 2.28 -7.59 -15.24
N VAL A 102 2.87 -8.60 -14.60
CA VAL A 102 4.14 -8.48 -13.87
C VAL A 102 5.25 -7.99 -14.80
N ALA A 103 5.44 -8.62 -15.96
CA ALA A 103 6.50 -8.22 -16.88
C ALA A 103 6.35 -6.79 -17.41
N GLN A 104 5.12 -6.31 -17.59
CA GLN A 104 4.84 -4.93 -18.02
C GLN A 104 5.05 -3.89 -16.91
N THR A 105 4.98 -4.29 -15.65
CA THR A 105 4.94 -3.37 -14.50
C THR A 105 6.15 -3.47 -13.57
N ALA A 106 6.97 -4.51 -13.68
CA ALA A 106 8.06 -4.79 -12.75
C ALA A 106 9.10 -3.65 -12.63
N MET A 107 9.37 -2.93 -13.71
CA MET A 107 10.25 -1.75 -13.67
C MET A 107 9.62 -0.56 -12.92
N CYS A 108 8.30 -0.44 -12.95
CA CYS A 108 7.57 0.64 -12.28
C CYS A 108 7.32 0.36 -10.80
N CYS A 109 7.38 -0.91 -10.38
CA CYS A 109 7.06 -1.36 -9.02
C CYS A 109 8.24 -1.97 -8.26
N GLY A 110 9.36 -2.26 -8.93
CA GLY A 110 10.55 -2.83 -8.30
C GLY A 110 10.31 -4.25 -7.78
N GLU A 111 11.24 -4.75 -6.97
CA GLU A 111 11.17 -6.12 -6.44
C GLU A 111 9.99 -6.33 -5.48
N GLY A 112 9.55 -5.28 -4.79
CA GLY A 112 8.37 -5.34 -3.93
C GLY A 112 7.06 -5.47 -4.70
N GLY A 113 7.08 -5.26 -6.02
CA GLY A 113 5.88 -5.37 -6.84
C GLY A 113 4.74 -4.52 -6.28
N ILE A 114 3.57 -5.14 -6.13
CA ILE A 114 2.36 -4.46 -5.67
C ILE A 114 2.18 -4.41 -4.14
N LYS A 115 3.20 -4.74 -3.32
CA LYS A 115 3.12 -4.71 -1.84
C LYS A 115 2.68 -3.36 -1.25
N ALA A 116 2.97 -2.26 -1.95
CA ALA A 116 2.49 -0.92 -1.58
C ALA A 116 0.96 -0.82 -1.44
N TRP A 117 0.19 -1.69 -2.11
CA TRP A 117 -1.26 -1.80 -1.92
C TRP A 117 -1.65 -2.12 -0.47
N ASP A 118 -0.92 -3.01 0.18
CA ASP A 118 -1.12 -3.35 1.60
C ASP A 118 -0.49 -2.27 2.50
N TYR A 119 0.72 -1.79 2.19
CA TYR A 119 1.42 -0.79 3.02
C TYR A 119 0.66 0.54 3.17
N VAL A 120 0.04 1.03 2.09
CA VAL A 120 -0.80 2.24 2.14
C VAL A 120 -1.98 2.03 3.08
N ARG A 121 -2.60 0.85 3.04
CA ARG A 121 -3.76 0.50 3.87
C ARG A 121 -3.36 0.31 5.33
N MET A 122 -2.19 -0.26 5.61
CA MET A 122 -1.64 -0.33 6.97
C MET A 122 -1.39 1.06 7.55
N GLY A 123 -0.79 1.98 6.78
CA GLY A 123 -0.58 3.36 7.20
C GLY A 123 -1.91 4.09 7.46
N PHE A 124 -2.89 3.89 6.58
CA PHE A 124 -4.24 4.42 6.74
C PHE A 124 -4.92 3.94 8.02
N LEU A 125 -4.96 2.62 8.26
CA LEU A 125 -5.57 2.05 9.46
C LEU A 125 -4.85 2.51 10.72
N SER A 126 -3.53 2.67 10.69
CA SER A 126 -2.77 3.20 11.83
C SER A 126 -3.23 4.61 12.20
N ARG A 127 -3.50 5.48 11.22
CA ARG A 127 -3.95 6.87 11.45
C ARG A 127 -5.44 6.98 11.76
N VAL A 128 -6.25 6.08 11.20
CA VAL A 128 -7.66 5.94 11.58
C VAL A 128 -7.80 5.41 13.01
N GLY A 129 -6.92 4.50 13.45
CA GLY A 129 -6.90 4.03 14.83
C GLY A 129 -6.70 5.18 15.84
N VAL A 130 -5.86 6.18 15.51
CA VAL A 130 -5.72 7.39 16.34
C VAL A 130 -6.96 8.26 16.29
N LEU A 131 -7.57 8.43 15.11
CA LEU A 131 -8.81 9.18 14.93
C LEU A 131 -9.96 8.60 15.78
N ASN A 132 -10.13 7.27 15.71
CA ASN A 132 -11.17 6.52 16.43
C ASN A 132 -10.82 6.29 17.91
N LYS A 133 -9.64 6.74 18.37
CA LYS A 133 -9.13 6.57 19.75
C LYS A 133 -8.91 5.11 20.14
N TRP A 134 -8.63 4.24 19.16
CA TRP A 134 -8.24 2.85 19.38
C TRP A 134 -6.73 2.68 19.50
N LEU A 135 -5.96 3.61 18.92
CA LEU A 135 -4.51 3.69 19.04
C LEU A 135 -4.09 5.01 19.69
N THR A 136 -3.02 4.97 20.46
CA THR A 136 -2.26 6.17 20.80
C THR A 136 -1.46 6.64 19.58
N GLU A 137 -1.01 7.90 19.61
CA GLU A 137 -0.10 8.41 18.58
C GLU A 137 1.22 7.62 18.54
N GLU A 138 1.75 7.25 19.70
CA GLU A 138 2.98 6.46 19.81
C GLU A 138 2.84 5.08 19.15
N GLU A 139 1.72 4.38 19.40
CA GLU A 139 1.42 3.09 18.78
C GLU A 139 1.30 3.21 17.25
N SER A 140 0.60 4.25 16.78
CA SER A 140 0.43 4.52 15.36
C SER A 140 1.74 4.84 14.65
N LEU A 141 2.61 5.65 15.27
CA LEU A 141 3.93 5.98 14.74
C LEU A 141 4.84 4.75 14.73
N TRP A 142 4.79 3.91 15.77
CA TRP A 142 5.55 2.67 15.79
C TRP A 142 5.13 1.74 14.66
N LEU A 143 3.82 1.45 14.50
CA LEU A 143 3.30 0.62 13.41
C LEU A 143 3.70 1.15 12.04
N GLN A 144 3.49 2.45 11.79
CA GLN A 144 3.88 3.08 10.53
C GLN A 144 5.38 3.02 10.29
N SER A 145 6.22 3.10 11.32
CA SER A 145 7.68 2.98 11.16
C SER A 145 8.10 1.60 10.67
N ARG A 146 7.43 0.53 11.14
CA ARG A 146 7.67 -0.84 10.67
C ARG A 146 7.27 -1.01 9.21
N VAL A 147 6.11 -0.46 8.83
CA VAL A 147 5.66 -0.40 7.43
C VAL A 147 6.63 0.39 6.56
N TYR A 148 7.10 1.54 7.04
CA TYR A 148 8.02 2.40 6.29
C TYR A 148 9.36 1.70 6.03
N VAL A 149 9.93 0.99 7.01
CA VAL A 149 11.16 0.23 6.82
C VAL A 149 10.99 -0.82 5.71
N ARG A 150 9.85 -1.52 5.69
CA ARG A 150 9.52 -2.49 4.63
C ARG A 150 9.32 -1.82 3.27
N ALA A 151 8.59 -0.70 3.22
CA ALA A 151 8.41 0.06 1.99
C ALA A 151 9.76 0.59 1.45
N HIS A 152 10.61 1.14 2.31
CA HIS A 152 11.93 1.65 1.96
C HIS A 152 12.88 0.54 1.48
N HIS A 153 12.70 -0.71 1.92
CA HIS A 153 13.48 -1.83 1.42
C HIS A 153 13.18 -2.13 -0.07
N TYR A 154 11.92 -2.03 -0.49
CA TYR A 154 11.50 -2.43 -1.82
C TYR A 154 11.40 -1.29 -2.84
N TYR A 155 11.12 -0.07 -2.38
CA TYR A 155 10.84 1.09 -3.22
C TYR A 155 11.91 2.16 -3.03
N HIS A 156 12.12 2.96 -4.07
CA HIS A 156 13.27 3.88 -4.16
C HIS A 156 12.87 5.35 -4.22
N SER A 157 11.56 5.64 -4.27
CA SER A 157 11.00 6.98 -4.23
C SER A 157 9.51 6.92 -3.92
N TRP A 158 8.92 8.06 -3.54
CA TRP A 158 7.47 8.18 -3.39
C TRP A 158 6.72 7.85 -4.68
N MET A 159 7.25 8.24 -5.84
CA MET A 159 6.64 7.89 -7.13
C MET A 159 6.65 6.38 -7.35
N HIS A 160 7.77 5.72 -7.04
CA HIS A 160 7.88 4.25 -7.13
C HIS A 160 6.85 3.56 -6.23
N TYR A 161 6.74 4.00 -4.97
CA TYR A 161 5.79 3.49 -3.99
C TYR A 161 4.32 3.71 -4.41
N PHE A 162 3.96 4.91 -4.88
CA PHE A 162 2.59 5.22 -5.30
C PHE A 162 2.20 4.56 -6.63
N SER A 163 3.14 4.38 -7.56
CA SER A 163 2.93 3.57 -8.77
C SER A 163 2.61 2.12 -8.41
N ALA A 164 3.38 1.53 -7.48
CA ALA A 164 3.14 0.19 -6.98
C ALA A 164 1.78 0.05 -6.28
N TYR A 165 1.36 1.03 -5.49
CA TYR A 165 0.03 1.07 -4.89
C TYR A 165 -1.07 1.09 -5.96
N SER A 166 -0.94 1.98 -6.94
CA SER A 166 -1.91 2.13 -8.02
C SER A 166 -2.10 0.82 -8.79
N LEU A 167 -0.99 0.18 -9.15
CA LEU A 167 -1.01 -1.10 -9.86
C LEU A 167 -1.54 -2.25 -9.00
N GLY A 168 -1.26 -2.25 -7.69
CA GLY A 168 -1.86 -3.22 -6.77
C GLY A 168 -3.36 -3.05 -6.60
N ARG A 169 -3.86 -1.81 -6.62
CA ARG A 169 -5.29 -1.53 -6.67
C ARG A 169 -5.93 -2.06 -7.95
N LEU A 170 -5.29 -1.83 -9.10
CA LEU A 170 -5.76 -2.35 -10.39
C LEU A 170 -5.85 -3.89 -10.35
N TYR A 171 -4.80 -4.54 -9.85
CA TYR A 171 -4.80 -5.98 -9.63
C TYR A 171 -5.98 -6.42 -8.76
N TRP A 172 -6.14 -5.82 -7.58
CA TRP A 172 -7.22 -6.14 -6.65
C TRP A 172 -8.60 -5.98 -7.30
N GLN A 173 -8.86 -4.86 -7.96
CA GLN A 173 -10.13 -4.61 -8.66
C GLN A 173 -10.38 -5.65 -9.75
N SER A 174 -9.37 -5.96 -10.57
CA SER A 174 -9.50 -6.90 -11.68
C SER A 174 -9.55 -8.37 -11.24
N SER A 175 -9.01 -8.70 -10.06
CA SER A 175 -9.03 -10.06 -9.51
C SER A 175 -10.45 -10.60 -9.31
N GLN A 176 -11.41 -9.69 -9.15
CA GLN A 176 -12.85 -9.97 -9.00
C GLN A 176 -13.53 -10.34 -10.33
N CYS A 177 -12.85 -10.22 -11.48
CA CYS A 177 -13.41 -10.67 -12.76
C CYS A 177 -13.58 -12.19 -12.78
N GLU A 178 -14.78 -12.62 -13.14
CA GLU A 178 -15.16 -14.04 -13.26
C GLU A 178 -14.45 -14.74 -14.42
N ASP A 179 -14.19 -14.01 -15.52
CA ASP A 179 -13.61 -14.56 -16.74
C ASP A 179 -12.23 -13.95 -17.11
N ASN A 180 -11.44 -14.73 -17.85
CA ASN A 180 -10.08 -14.36 -18.26
C ASN A 180 -10.03 -13.23 -19.30
N THR A 181 -11.09 -13.03 -20.09
CA THR A 181 -11.13 -11.97 -21.11
C THR A 181 -11.26 -10.62 -20.44
N SER A 182 -12.21 -10.47 -19.52
CA SER A 182 -12.40 -9.26 -18.72
C SER A 182 -11.17 -8.94 -17.87
N LEU A 183 -10.57 -9.94 -17.22
CA LEU A 183 -9.33 -9.79 -16.47
C LEU A 183 -8.18 -9.27 -17.35
N ARG A 184 -7.95 -9.92 -18.51
CA ARG A 184 -6.89 -9.53 -19.45
C ARG A 184 -7.09 -8.10 -19.94
N GLU A 185 -8.31 -7.76 -20.33
CA GLU A 185 -8.64 -6.43 -20.81
C GLU A 185 -8.42 -5.37 -19.73
N ALA A 186 -8.86 -5.63 -18.50
CA ALA A 186 -8.70 -4.69 -17.38
C ALA A 186 -7.22 -4.40 -17.08
N LEU A 187 -6.38 -5.43 -17.02
CA LEU A 187 -4.96 -5.28 -16.74
C LEU A 187 -4.18 -4.68 -17.91
N THR A 188 -4.48 -5.07 -19.15
CA THR A 188 -3.74 -4.59 -20.34
C THR A 188 -4.05 -3.13 -20.65
N LEU A 189 -5.32 -2.71 -20.47
CA LEU A 189 -5.77 -1.35 -20.75
C LEU A 189 -5.72 -0.45 -19.52
N TYR A 190 -5.19 -0.94 -18.38
CA TYR A 190 -5.15 -0.22 -17.11
C TYR A 190 -6.52 0.38 -16.73
N LYS A 191 -7.60 -0.41 -16.82
CA LYS A 191 -8.97 0.05 -16.55
C LYS A 191 -9.23 0.24 -15.06
N TYR A 192 -8.84 1.40 -14.54
CA TYR A 192 -9.22 1.85 -13.21
C TYR A 192 -10.70 2.23 -13.14
N ASP A 193 -11.33 1.98 -11.99
CA ASP A 193 -12.56 2.71 -11.63
C ASP A 193 -12.27 4.22 -11.43
N SER A 194 -13.31 5.02 -11.24
CA SER A 194 -13.19 6.48 -11.11
C SER A 194 -12.27 6.91 -9.95
N ALA A 195 -12.29 6.18 -8.84
CA ALA A 195 -11.46 6.46 -7.69
C ALA A 195 -9.98 6.14 -7.97
N GLY A 196 -9.70 5.04 -8.65
CA GLY A 196 -8.36 4.63 -9.08
C GLY A 196 -7.75 5.62 -10.05
N SER A 197 -8.51 6.06 -11.06
CA SER A 197 -8.06 7.05 -12.04
C SER A 197 -7.69 8.37 -11.36
N ARG A 198 -8.56 8.87 -10.48
CA ARG A 198 -8.30 10.09 -9.71
C ARG A 198 -7.04 9.96 -8.84
N MET A 199 -6.86 8.85 -8.13
CA MET A 199 -5.66 8.63 -7.32
C MET A 199 -4.40 8.61 -8.18
N PHE A 200 -4.42 7.93 -9.33
CA PHE A 200 -3.29 7.91 -10.25
C PHE A 200 -2.96 9.32 -10.75
N GLU A 201 -3.95 10.08 -11.21
CA GLU A 201 -3.78 11.45 -11.69
C GLU A 201 -3.25 12.39 -10.60
N GLU A 202 -3.83 12.37 -9.40
CA GLU A 202 -3.42 13.28 -8.32
C GLU A 202 -2.03 12.93 -7.77
N LEU A 203 -1.70 11.64 -7.62
CA LEU A 203 -0.37 11.22 -7.14
C LEU A 203 0.73 11.42 -8.20
N ALA A 204 0.43 11.17 -9.48
CA ALA A 204 1.42 11.22 -10.56
C ALA A 204 1.52 12.58 -11.26
N ALA A 205 0.44 13.37 -11.31
CA ALA A 205 0.33 14.60 -12.10
C ALA A 205 -0.03 15.86 -11.29
N GLY A 206 -0.45 15.77 -10.03
CA GLY A 206 -0.84 16.94 -9.22
C GLY A 206 0.30 17.93 -8.99
N SER A 207 0.00 19.24 -8.98
CA SER A 207 0.99 20.33 -8.83
C SER A 207 1.28 20.73 -7.38
N ASP A 208 0.47 20.30 -6.40
CA ASP A 208 0.58 20.61 -4.96
C ASP A 208 1.20 19.46 -4.16
N ARG A 209 2.38 18.99 -4.57
CA ARG A 209 2.91 17.73 -4.06
C ARG A 209 3.60 17.86 -2.70
N PHE A 210 2.84 18.07 -1.63
CA PHE A 210 3.36 17.91 -0.26
C PHE A 210 4.17 16.61 -0.14
N TYR A 211 3.69 15.51 -0.71
CA TYR A 211 4.39 14.23 -0.64
C TYR A 211 5.56 14.06 -1.60
N ALA A 212 5.59 14.75 -2.75
CA ALA A 212 6.75 14.66 -3.64
C ALA A 212 7.89 15.60 -3.21
N THR A 213 7.62 16.56 -2.32
CA THR A 213 8.67 17.36 -1.68
C THR A 213 9.28 16.67 -0.47
N LEU A 214 8.63 15.64 0.08
CA LEU A 214 9.21 14.83 1.16
C LEU A 214 10.37 13.99 0.63
N PRO A 215 11.50 13.90 1.38
CA PRO A 215 12.59 13.02 1.01
C PRO A 215 12.15 11.56 1.12
N TRP A 216 12.65 10.71 0.22
CA TRP A 216 12.62 9.26 0.41
C TRP A 216 13.94 8.84 1.03
N GLN A 217 13.94 8.62 2.35
CA GLN A 217 15.17 8.38 3.11
C GLN A 217 14.91 7.43 4.29
N PRO A 218 15.93 6.68 4.75
CA PRO A 218 15.77 5.85 5.94
C PRO A 218 15.38 6.67 7.17
N LEU A 219 14.60 6.07 8.06
CA LEU A 219 14.37 6.65 9.38
C LEU A 219 15.68 6.65 10.17
N THR A 220 15.96 7.75 10.86
CA THR A 220 17.12 7.93 11.73
C THR A 220 16.85 7.42 13.15
N VAL A 221 15.59 7.40 13.57
CA VAL A 221 15.15 6.91 14.88
C VAL A 221 14.19 5.75 14.71
N GLN A 222 14.52 4.61 15.30
CA GLN A 222 13.56 3.53 15.51
C GLN A 222 12.97 3.66 16.91
N SER A 223 11.65 3.82 16.99
CA SER A 223 10.93 3.85 18.26
C SER A 223 10.94 2.44 18.89
N GLU A 224 11.05 2.37 20.22
CA GLU A 224 10.86 1.12 20.96
C GLU A 224 9.41 0.61 20.76
N CYS A 225 9.24 -0.71 20.78
CA CYS A 225 7.91 -1.31 20.68
C CYS A 225 7.08 -0.99 21.92
N PRO A 226 5.91 -0.35 21.78
CA PRO A 226 5.00 -0.14 22.90
C PRO A 226 4.60 -1.47 23.54
N VAL A 227 4.57 -1.52 24.88
CA VAL A 227 4.22 -2.74 25.63
C VAL A 227 2.86 -3.32 25.21
N THR A 228 1.94 -2.44 24.80
CA THR A 228 0.60 -2.77 24.30
C THR A 228 0.58 -3.43 22.91
N LEU A 229 1.70 -3.40 22.18
CA LEU A 229 1.85 -4.00 20.85
C LEU A 229 2.87 -5.17 20.84
N LYS A 230 3.29 -5.65 22.02
CA LYS A 230 4.29 -6.72 22.16
C LYS A 230 3.95 -7.99 21.36
N ASP A 231 2.66 -8.30 21.23
CA ASP A 231 2.17 -9.53 20.59
C ASP A 231 2.25 -9.46 19.05
N VAL A 232 2.57 -8.27 18.50
CA VAL A 232 2.85 -8.03 17.07
C VAL A 232 4.23 -7.39 16.89
N SER A 233 5.16 -7.63 17.81
CA SER A 233 6.48 -6.98 17.82
C SER A 233 7.43 -7.40 16.69
N ASP A 234 7.10 -8.49 15.99
CA ASP A 234 7.80 -9.04 14.83
C ASP A 234 7.43 -8.35 13.49
N LEU A 235 6.45 -7.44 13.51
CA LEU A 235 6.02 -6.65 12.36
C LEU A 235 7.19 -5.89 11.69
#